data_AF-A0A8T5S0C6-F1
#
_entry.id   AF-A0A8T5S0C6-F1
#
_cell.length_a   1.000
_cell.length_b   1.000
_cell.length_c   1.000
_cell.angle_alpha   90.00
_cell.angle_beta   90.00
_cell.angle_gamma   90.00
#
_symmetry.space_group_name_H-M   'P 1'
#
loop_
_entity.id
_entity.type
_entity.pdbx_description
1 polymer ?
#
loop_
_entity_poly.entity_id
_entity_poly.type
_entity_poly.pdbx_seq_one_letter_code
_entity_poly.pdbx_strand_id
1 'polypeptide(L)'
;EPKKKVIYYENSGYILLRDGWGDKSSYLFGDLGNFGPQDAPHSHSGVSNIILSHNGKDILIDSGTKTYNRSMKERNYFRSSIAHNVISIDNKNQAKPLSWFAWTQKPKTSRKVMESNDLIQILCNHNGYRGFLVQRLILVSKNLKSIIVKDKIQPESRKNDNKKHKIELNYHFPEGTSLDVDFKGKNSVLINKEIMLNISSNSIFKNKLESAEFAPKYGETHQISVLKIQVYENFSSKNSVSITTEFRVINQ
;
A
#
# COMPACT_ATOMS: atom_id res chain seq x y z
N GLU A 1 28.68 -3.84 -9.25
CA GLU A 1 27.34 -3.79 -8.62
C GLU A 1 27.10 -5.02 -7.76
N PRO A 2 26.31 -4.95 -6.67
CA PRO A 2 26.02 -6.12 -5.83
C PRO A 2 25.29 -7.22 -6.61
N LYS A 3 25.65 -8.48 -6.33
CA LYS A 3 25.09 -9.65 -7.05
C LYS A 3 23.63 -9.93 -6.68
N LYS A 4 23.23 -9.66 -5.43
CA LYS A 4 21.87 -9.94 -4.95
C LYS A 4 20.91 -8.84 -5.40
N LYS A 5 19.87 -9.24 -6.13
CA LYS A 5 18.80 -8.37 -6.65
C LYS A 5 17.52 -8.42 -5.83
N VAL A 6 17.39 -9.42 -4.96
CA VAL A 6 16.30 -9.58 -3.98
C VAL A 6 16.93 -9.68 -2.60
N ILE A 7 16.52 -8.83 -1.67
CA ILE A 7 17.01 -8.82 -0.29
C ILE A 7 15.81 -8.59 0.63
N TYR A 8 15.64 -9.50 1.59
CA TYR A 8 14.67 -9.37 2.67
C TYR A 8 15.41 -9.21 4.01
N TYR A 9 15.20 -8.08 4.66
CA TYR A 9 15.72 -7.77 5.98
C TYR A 9 14.71 -8.22 7.03
N GLU A 10 14.84 -9.46 7.47
CA GLU A 10 13.82 -10.11 8.31
C GLU A 10 13.50 -9.35 9.59
N ASN A 11 14.52 -8.82 10.28
CA ASN A 11 14.34 -8.11 11.55
C ASN A 11 13.58 -6.79 11.39
N SER A 12 13.93 -5.98 10.39
CA SER A 12 13.27 -4.70 10.12
C SER A 12 11.96 -4.86 9.36
N GLY A 13 11.77 -5.98 8.64
CA GLY A 13 10.62 -6.23 7.79
C GLY A 13 10.66 -5.49 6.45
N TYR A 14 11.84 -5.07 5.99
CA TYR A 14 12.01 -4.46 4.67
C TYR A 14 12.33 -5.50 3.61
N ILE A 15 11.76 -5.33 2.42
CA ILE A 15 12.13 -6.11 1.26
C ILE A 15 12.43 -5.19 0.07
N LEU A 16 13.51 -5.47 -0.64
CA LEU A 16 13.91 -4.80 -1.87
C LEU A 16 14.08 -5.83 -2.98
N LEU A 17 13.41 -5.58 -4.10
CA LEU A 17 13.56 -6.31 -5.36
C LEU A 17 13.98 -5.30 -6.43
N ARG A 18 14.95 -5.65 -7.26
CA ARG A 18 15.38 -4.83 -8.39
C ARG A 18 15.82 -5.68 -9.58
N ASP A 19 15.64 -5.18 -10.79
CA ASP A 19 16.10 -5.87 -12.00
C ASP A 19 17.56 -5.55 -12.40
N GLY A 20 18.13 -4.49 -11.81
CA GLY A 20 19.51 -4.04 -12.00
C GLY A 20 19.88 -2.87 -11.06
N TRP A 21 20.97 -2.17 -11.36
CA TRP A 21 21.47 -1.05 -10.56
C TRP A 21 21.73 0.24 -11.35
N GLY A 22 21.46 0.23 -12.66
CA GLY A 22 21.61 1.41 -13.49
C GLY A 22 20.41 2.35 -13.39
N ASP A 23 20.52 3.51 -14.02
CA ASP A 23 19.51 4.57 -13.97
C ASP A 23 18.14 4.17 -14.54
N LYS A 24 18.10 3.12 -15.37
CA LYS A 24 16.87 2.56 -15.94
C LYS A 24 16.40 1.29 -15.25
N SER A 25 16.93 0.96 -14.07
CA SER A 25 16.48 -0.23 -13.35
C SER A 25 15.13 -0.01 -12.68
N SER A 26 14.31 -1.06 -12.66
CA SER A 26 13.07 -1.13 -11.91
C SER A 26 13.35 -1.62 -10.49
N TYR A 27 12.55 -1.19 -9.52
CA TYR A 27 12.59 -1.76 -8.19
C TYR A 27 11.21 -1.78 -7.52
N LEU A 28 10.99 -2.74 -6.64
CA LEU A 28 9.91 -2.75 -5.67
C LEU A 28 10.53 -2.72 -4.28
N PHE A 29 10.10 -1.78 -3.45
CA PHE A 29 10.43 -1.75 -2.03
C PHE A 29 9.16 -1.91 -1.22
N GLY A 30 9.19 -2.80 -0.22
CA GLY A 30 8.08 -3.04 0.69
C GLY A 30 8.48 -2.78 2.14
N ASP A 31 7.64 -2.01 2.86
CA ASP A 31 7.67 -1.86 4.31
C ASP A 31 6.64 -2.79 4.95
N LEU A 32 7.11 -3.94 5.43
CA LEU A 32 6.32 -4.96 6.11
C LEU A 32 6.65 -5.01 7.61
N GLY A 33 7.36 -3.99 8.09
CA GLY A 33 7.89 -3.91 9.44
C GLY A 33 6.81 -3.85 10.51
N ASN A 34 7.20 -4.20 11.73
CA ASN A 34 6.42 -3.78 12.89
C ASN A 34 6.58 -2.26 13.06
N PHE A 35 5.64 -1.66 13.80
CA PHE A 35 5.91 -0.34 14.37
C PHE A 35 7.19 -0.38 15.21
N GLY A 36 7.91 0.74 15.22
CA GLY A 36 9.17 0.89 15.92
C GLY A 36 9.06 0.65 17.43
N PRO A 37 10.21 0.56 18.12
CA PRO A 37 10.26 0.30 19.56
C PRO A 37 9.58 1.42 20.36
N GLN A 38 9.31 1.14 21.64
CA GLN A 38 8.72 2.10 22.60
C GLN A 38 7.41 2.71 22.07
N ASP A 39 7.30 4.03 21.99
CA ASP A 39 6.10 4.72 21.48
C ASP A 39 6.02 4.82 19.94
N ALA A 40 7.02 4.26 19.25
CA ALA A 40 7.14 4.27 17.79
C ALA A 40 7.10 5.70 17.17
N PRO A 41 7.96 6.62 17.63
CA PRO A 41 7.84 8.06 17.36
C PRO A 41 7.93 8.45 15.88
N HIS A 42 8.58 7.62 15.07
CA HIS A 42 8.80 7.82 13.64
C HIS A 42 8.01 6.86 12.77
N SER A 43 7.27 5.91 13.35
CA SER A 43 6.46 5.00 12.56
C SER A 43 5.26 5.72 11.97
N HIS A 44 4.92 5.30 10.76
CA HIS A 44 3.67 5.67 10.12
C HIS A 44 2.70 4.48 10.20
N SER A 45 1.42 4.78 10.01
CA SER A 45 0.36 3.79 9.93
C SER A 45 0.30 3.15 8.52
N GLY A 46 1.44 2.65 8.06
CA GLY A 46 1.66 2.17 6.70
C GLY A 46 2.21 0.76 6.62
N VAL A 47 1.91 -0.13 7.58
CA VAL A 47 2.32 -1.54 7.49
C VAL A 47 1.83 -2.12 6.16
N SER A 48 2.73 -2.84 5.48
CA SER A 48 2.57 -3.44 4.16
C SER A 48 2.57 -2.46 2.98
N ASN A 49 3.03 -1.22 3.20
CA ASN A 49 3.21 -0.23 2.14
C ASN A 49 4.24 -0.72 1.11
N ILE A 50 4.01 -0.33 -0.15
CA ILE A 50 4.94 -0.59 -1.25
C ILE A 50 5.19 0.69 -2.02
N ILE A 51 6.41 0.84 -2.53
CA ILE A 51 6.77 1.79 -3.57
C ILE A 51 7.35 1.03 -4.75
N LEU A 52 7.15 1.57 -5.95
CA LEU A 52 7.46 0.90 -7.20
C LEU A 52 8.09 1.90 -8.15
N SER A 53 9.19 1.50 -8.78
CA SER A 53 9.80 2.19 -9.90
C SER A 53 9.91 1.25 -11.09
N HIS A 54 9.72 1.79 -12.29
CA HIS A 54 9.89 1.07 -13.54
C HIS A 54 10.72 1.91 -14.51
N ASN A 55 11.73 1.30 -15.12
CA ASN A 55 12.62 1.97 -16.09
C ASN A 55 13.21 3.31 -15.58
N GLY A 56 13.56 3.39 -14.31
CA GLY A 56 14.12 4.61 -13.70
C GLY A 56 13.09 5.68 -13.33
N LYS A 57 11.79 5.41 -13.47
CA LYS A 57 10.71 6.34 -13.12
C LYS A 57 9.89 5.78 -11.96
N ASP A 58 9.59 6.61 -10.97
CA ASP A 58 8.68 6.22 -9.91
C ASP A 58 7.26 6.04 -10.45
N ILE A 59 6.60 4.96 -10.00
CA ILE A 59 5.24 4.58 -10.37
C ILE A 59 4.33 4.70 -9.14
N LEU A 60 4.78 4.17 -8.00
CA LEU A 60 4.11 4.32 -6.71
C LEU A 60 5.08 4.92 -5.71
N ILE A 61 4.64 5.97 -5.02
CA ILE A 61 5.45 6.70 -4.03
C ILE A 61 4.82 6.66 -2.64
N ASP A 62 5.61 7.03 -1.63
CA ASP A 62 5.13 7.32 -0.29
C ASP A 62 4.73 8.81 -0.19
N SER A 63 3.82 9.17 0.73
CA SER A 63 3.46 10.58 0.93
C SER A 63 4.55 11.40 1.62
N GLY A 64 5.51 10.78 2.31
CA GLY A 64 6.56 11.48 3.05
C GLY A 64 6.07 11.96 4.43
N THR A 65 6.80 12.90 5.05
CA THR A 65 6.53 13.29 6.46
C THR A 65 5.97 14.71 6.62
N LYS A 66 6.22 15.62 5.67
CA LYS A 66 5.91 17.07 5.67
C LYS A 66 6.44 17.88 6.85
N THR A 67 6.09 17.52 8.08
CA THR A 67 6.36 18.30 9.29
C THR A 67 6.73 17.42 10.47
N TYR A 68 7.67 17.91 11.27
CA TYR A 68 8.11 17.21 12.46
C TYR A 68 7.18 17.51 13.65
N ASN A 69 7.00 18.79 14.00
CA ASN A 69 6.20 19.22 15.15
C ASN A 69 5.50 20.59 14.96
N ARG A 70 5.26 21.02 13.70
CA ARG A 70 4.62 22.33 13.44
C ARG A 70 3.10 22.30 13.37
N SER A 71 2.52 21.25 12.80
CA SER A 71 1.07 21.06 12.72
C SER A 71 0.68 19.62 12.99
N MET A 72 -0.13 19.41 14.04
CA MET A 72 -0.56 18.07 14.44
C MET A 72 -1.49 17.47 13.39
N LYS A 73 -2.34 18.31 12.78
CA LYS A 73 -3.25 17.91 11.70
C LYS A 73 -2.46 17.37 10.51
N GLU A 74 -1.46 18.12 10.05
CA GLU A 74 -0.63 17.73 8.91
C GLU A 74 0.18 16.48 9.24
N ARG A 75 0.87 16.46 10.39
CA ARG A 75 1.63 15.27 10.80
C ARG A 75 0.75 14.03 10.88
N ASN A 76 -0.45 14.16 11.44
CA ASN A 76 -1.40 13.05 11.54
C ASN A 76 -1.88 12.56 10.17
N TYR A 77 -2.01 13.45 9.18
CA TYR A 77 -2.33 13.07 7.81
C TYR A 77 -1.17 12.29 7.16
N PHE A 78 0.05 12.82 7.16
CA PHE A 78 1.20 12.18 6.50
C PHE A 78 1.60 10.84 7.12
N ARG A 79 1.27 10.62 8.40
CA ARG A 79 1.47 9.32 9.06
C ARG A 79 0.25 8.40 9.04
N SER A 80 -0.84 8.80 8.38
CA SER A 80 -2.10 8.04 8.33
C SER A 80 -2.07 6.94 7.27
N SER A 81 -2.91 5.91 7.44
CA SER A 81 -3.02 4.82 6.46
C SER A 81 -3.50 5.28 5.09
N ILE A 82 -4.34 6.31 5.05
CA ILE A 82 -4.85 6.84 3.77
C ILE A 82 -3.77 7.55 2.95
N ALA A 83 -2.64 7.92 3.55
CA ALA A 83 -1.51 8.58 2.90
C ALA A 83 -0.42 7.58 2.43
N HIS A 84 -0.71 6.27 2.49
CA HIS A 84 0.18 5.20 2.05
C HIS A 84 -0.54 4.24 1.11
N ASN A 85 0.20 3.39 0.40
CA ASN A 85 -0.32 2.46 -0.58
C ASN A 85 -0.92 1.21 0.07
N VAL A 86 -1.79 1.36 1.08
CA VAL A 86 -2.28 0.28 1.97
C VAL A 86 -3.80 0.34 2.12
N ILE A 87 -4.38 -0.72 2.72
CA ILE A 87 -5.79 -0.74 3.12
C ILE A 87 -6.03 0.18 4.32
N SER A 88 -7.15 0.89 4.29
CA SER A 88 -7.82 1.52 5.44
C SER A 88 -9.23 0.98 5.65
N ILE A 89 -9.67 0.91 6.92
CA ILE A 89 -11.02 0.46 7.29
C ILE A 89 -11.70 1.56 8.10
N ASP A 90 -12.92 1.93 7.71
CA ASP A 90 -13.75 2.97 8.34
C ASP A 90 -13.03 4.33 8.51
N ASN A 91 -12.16 4.68 7.55
CA ASN A 91 -11.29 5.87 7.59
C ASN A 91 -10.40 5.92 8.86
N LYS A 92 -10.04 4.76 9.41
CA LYS A 92 -9.13 4.64 10.55
C LYS A 92 -7.72 4.29 10.09
N ASN A 93 -6.78 4.55 11.00
CA ASN A 93 -5.39 4.12 10.92
C ASN A 93 -5.23 2.73 11.53
N GLN A 94 -4.24 1.97 11.05
CA GLN A 94 -3.76 0.70 11.60
C GLN A 94 -3.27 0.81 13.06
N ALA A 95 -2.93 2.02 13.53
CA ALA A 95 -2.62 2.31 14.93
C ALA A 95 -3.31 3.63 15.35
N LYS A 96 -3.56 3.82 16.65
CA LYS A 96 -4.20 5.03 17.16
C LYS A 96 -3.14 6.09 17.51
N PRO A 97 -3.19 7.29 16.92
CA PRO A 97 -2.28 8.38 17.30
C PRO A 97 -2.51 8.79 18.76
N LEU A 98 -1.43 8.88 19.56
CA LEU A 98 -1.47 9.34 20.95
C LEU A 98 -0.93 10.78 21.10
N SER A 99 0.22 11.06 20.50
CA SER A 99 0.84 12.39 20.48
C SER A 99 1.57 12.60 19.15
N TRP A 100 2.36 13.67 19.04
CA TRP A 100 3.25 13.91 17.89
C TRP A 100 4.15 12.71 17.62
N PHE A 101 4.66 12.08 18.68
CA PHE A 101 5.70 11.06 18.62
C PHE A 101 5.28 9.78 19.33
N ALA A 102 3.97 9.50 19.39
CA ALA A 102 3.48 8.30 20.04
C ALA A 102 2.27 7.69 19.34
N TRP A 103 2.25 6.36 19.36
CA TRP A 103 1.14 5.51 18.92
C TRP A 103 0.69 4.58 20.03
N THR A 104 -0.62 4.33 20.07
CA THR A 104 -1.23 3.26 20.87
C THR A 104 -1.89 2.25 19.95
N GLN A 105 -2.21 1.06 20.47
CA GLN A 105 -2.88 0.00 19.71
C GLN A 105 -2.10 -0.37 18.42
N LYS A 106 -0.77 -0.45 18.53
CA LYS A 106 0.11 -0.79 17.41
C LYS A 106 -0.22 -2.21 16.91
N PRO A 107 -0.27 -2.43 15.59
CA PRO A 107 -0.56 -3.74 15.02
C PRO A 107 0.54 -4.75 15.39
N LYS A 108 0.14 -6.00 15.58
CA LYS A 108 1.05 -7.15 15.47
C LYS A 108 1.13 -7.56 14.01
N THR A 109 2.32 -7.80 13.50
CA THR A 109 2.52 -8.23 12.11
C THR A 109 3.10 -9.64 12.05
N SER A 110 2.74 -10.38 11.01
CA SER A 110 3.42 -11.63 10.63
C SER A 110 3.73 -11.59 9.14
N ARG A 111 4.94 -12.04 8.78
CA ARG A 111 5.48 -11.87 7.44
C ARG A 111 6.16 -13.14 6.96
N LYS A 112 6.04 -13.42 5.67
CA LYS A 112 6.68 -14.56 5.01
C LYS A 112 7.10 -14.16 3.61
N VAL A 113 8.35 -14.43 3.26
CA VAL A 113 8.88 -14.23 1.91
C VAL A 113 9.31 -15.60 1.39
N MET A 114 8.87 -15.93 0.19
CA MET A 114 9.25 -17.16 -0.50
C MET A 114 9.74 -16.78 -1.89
N GLU A 115 10.91 -17.27 -2.26
CA GLU A 115 11.51 -17.07 -3.58
C GLU A 115 11.51 -18.41 -4.33
N SER A 116 10.96 -18.42 -5.53
CA SER A 116 11.11 -19.51 -6.50
C SER A 116 11.90 -19.01 -7.71
N ASN A 117 11.99 -19.80 -8.79
CA ASN A 117 12.85 -19.46 -9.94
C ASN A 117 12.54 -18.07 -10.51
N ASP A 118 11.29 -17.79 -10.88
CA ASP A 118 10.89 -16.55 -11.55
C ASP A 118 9.94 -15.68 -10.73
N LEU A 119 9.52 -16.13 -9.55
CA LEU A 119 8.49 -15.49 -8.73
C LEU A 119 8.99 -15.27 -7.29
N ILE A 120 8.69 -14.09 -6.76
CA ILE A 120 8.78 -13.80 -5.33
C ILE A 120 7.35 -13.67 -4.79
N GLN A 121 7.08 -14.37 -3.70
CA GLN A 121 5.85 -14.30 -2.95
C GLN A 121 6.10 -13.64 -1.60
N ILE A 122 5.40 -12.55 -1.33
CA ILE A 122 5.53 -11.75 -0.11
C ILE A 122 4.17 -11.73 0.57
N LEU A 123 4.09 -12.26 1.77
CA LEU A 123 2.88 -12.27 2.59
C LEU A 123 3.09 -11.42 3.83
N CYS A 124 2.17 -10.50 4.10
CA CYS A 124 2.15 -9.70 5.31
C CYS A 124 0.73 -9.71 5.90
N ASN A 125 0.59 -10.14 7.16
CA ASN A 125 -0.65 -10.06 7.91
C ASN A 125 -0.51 -9.06 9.05
N HIS A 126 -1.59 -8.36 9.38
CA HIS A 126 -1.64 -7.52 10.57
C HIS A 126 -3.06 -7.37 11.12
N ASN A 127 -3.17 -7.07 12.42
CA ASN A 127 -4.44 -6.86 13.12
C ASN A 127 -4.67 -5.38 13.50
N GLY A 128 -4.22 -4.46 12.63
CA GLY A 128 -4.24 -3.02 12.91
C GLY A 128 -5.63 -2.38 12.96
N TYR A 129 -6.67 -3.12 12.58
CA TYR A 129 -8.04 -2.65 12.62
C TYR A 129 -8.83 -3.51 13.59
N ARG A 130 -9.43 -2.89 14.61
CA ARG A 130 -10.11 -3.61 15.68
C ARG A 130 -11.16 -4.60 15.14
N GLY A 131 -10.95 -5.89 15.39
CA GLY A 131 -11.85 -6.96 14.97
C GLY A 131 -11.69 -7.38 13.51
N PHE A 132 -10.61 -6.98 12.83
CA PHE A 132 -10.27 -7.38 11.47
C PHE A 132 -8.80 -7.82 11.37
N LEU A 133 -8.60 -8.94 10.69
CA LEU A 133 -7.31 -9.35 10.17
C LEU A 133 -7.20 -8.87 8.72
N VAL A 134 -6.09 -8.20 8.41
CA VAL A 134 -5.74 -7.80 7.05
C VAL A 134 -4.53 -8.60 6.61
N GLN A 135 -4.62 -9.16 5.40
CA GLN A 135 -3.56 -9.91 4.74
C GLN A 135 -3.29 -9.26 3.39
N ARG A 136 -2.04 -8.84 3.18
CA ARG A 136 -1.53 -8.47 1.87
C ARG A 136 -0.62 -9.56 1.33
N LEU A 137 -0.94 -10.05 0.14
CA LEU A 137 -0.12 -10.96 -0.64
C LEU A 137 0.37 -10.24 -1.89
N ILE A 138 1.68 -10.17 -2.08
CA ILE A 138 2.31 -9.64 -3.30
C ILE A 138 2.98 -10.81 -4.01
N LEU A 139 2.61 -11.03 -5.26
CA LEU A 139 3.24 -11.96 -6.18
C LEU A 139 3.94 -11.12 -7.24
N VAL A 140 5.26 -11.24 -7.35
CA VAL A 140 6.06 -10.39 -8.24
C VAL A 140 7.06 -11.22 -9.03
N SER A 141 7.04 -11.06 -10.35
CA SER A 141 8.05 -11.63 -11.24
C SER A 141 9.42 -11.01 -10.96
N LYS A 142 10.51 -11.78 -11.02
CA LYS A 142 11.87 -11.25 -10.74
C LYS A 142 12.33 -10.13 -11.68
N ASN A 143 11.76 -10.04 -12.88
CA ASN A 143 11.99 -8.95 -13.83
C ASN A 143 11.07 -7.74 -13.63
N LEU A 144 10.25 -7.74 -12.57
CA LEU A 144 9.32 -6.66 -12.19
C LEU A 144 8.28 -6.30 -13.27
N LYS A 145 8.07 -7.14 -14.29
CA LYS A 145 7.09 -6.88 -15.36
C LYS A 145 5.65 -7.23 -14.98
N SER A 146 5.47 -8.07 -13.97
CA SER A 146 4.16 -8.44 -13.41
C SER A 146 4.19 -8.42 -11.90
N ILE A 147 3.28 -7.64 -11.30
CA ILE A 147 3.09 -7.53 -9.86
C ILE A 147 1.59 -7.67 -9.58
N ILE A 148 1.22 -8.67 -8.79
CA ILE A 148 -0.16 -8.87 -8.32
C ILE A 148 -0.17 -8.60 -6.82
N VAL A 149 -0.97 -7.63 -6.39
CA VAL A 149 -1.22 -7.32 -4.98
C VAL A 149 -2.64 -7.76 -4.64
N LYS A 150 -2.78 -8.65 -3.67
CA LYS A 150 -4.06 -9.14 -3.16
C LYS A 150 -4.19 -8.74 -1.69
N ASP A 151 -5.16 -7.88 -1.41
CA ASP A 151 -5.53 -7.48 -0.06
C ASP A 151 -6.79 -8.21 0.36
N LYS A 152 -6.71 -9.02 1.41
CA LYS A 152 -7.82 -9.74 2.02
C LYS A 152 -8.11 -9.19 3.41
N ILE A 153 -9.37 -8.84 3.65
CA ILE A 153 -9.88 -8.33 4.91
C ILE A 153 -10.88 -9.34 5.45
N GLN A 154 -10.63 -9.85 6.65
CA GLN A 154 -11.45 -10.87 7.30
C GLN A 154 -11.75 -10.44 8.74
N PRO A 155 -13.00 -10.52 9.20
CA PRO A 155 -13.31 -10.26 10.60
C PRO A 155 -12.71 -11.36 11.49
N GLU A 156 -12.16 -10.99 12.64
CA GLU A 156 -11.52 -11.93 13.58
C GLU A 156 -12.53 -12.89 14.24
N SER A 157 -13.78 -12.46 14.32
CA SER A 157 -14.92 -13.24 14.77
C SER A 157 -16.13 -12.87 13.91
N ARG A 158 -17.17 -13.70 13.88
CA ARG A 158 -18.43 -13.35 13.20
C ARG A 158 -18.93 -11.99 13.71
N LYS A 159 -19.12 -11.04 12.79
CA LYS A 159 -19.69 -9.73 13.09
C LYS A 159 -21.21 -9.87 13.05
N ASN A 160 -21.87 -9.65 14.17
CA ASN A 160 -23.33 -9.57 14.26
C ASN A 160 -23.78 -8.10 14.30
N ASP A 161 -23.08 -7.22 13.60
CA ASP A 161 -23.53 -5.86 13.35
C ASP A 161 -24.11 -5.77 11.94
N ASN A 162 -25.15 -4.96 11.75
CA ASN A 162 -25.68 -4.65 10.41
C ASN A 162 -24.89 -3.50 9.76
N LYS A 163 -23.64 -3.28 10.19
CA LYS A 163 -22.84 -2.15 9.77
C LYS A 163 -22.21 -2.43 8.41
N LYS A 164 -22.37 -1.49 7.48
CA LYS A 164 -21.54 -1.46 6.27
C LYS A 164 -20.21 -0.80 6.61
N HIS A 165 -19.13 -1.57 6.54
CA HIS A 165 -17.78 -1.09 6.73
C HIS A 165 -17.22 -0.54 5.42
N LYS A 166 -16.54 0.61 5.50
CA LYS A 166 -15.83 1.18 4.36
C LYS A 166 -14.41 0.61 4.33
N ILE A 167 -14.05 -0.07 3.26
CA ILE A 167 -12.69 -0.56 3.00
C ILE A 167 -12.15 0.25 1.83
N GLU A 168 -10.97 0.83 1.98
CA GLU A 168 -10.35 1.68 0.96
C GLU A 168 -8.88 1.29 0.77
N LEU A 169 -8.50 0.95 -0.46
CA LEU A 169 -7.11 0.77 -0.90
C LEU A 169 -6.69 2.00 -1.70
N ASN A 170 -5.54 2.59 -1.35
CA ASN A 170 -4.98 3.74 -2.04
C ASN A 170 -3.71 3.38 -2.82
N TYR A 171 -3.49 4.04 -3.95
CA TYR A 171 -2.23 4.04 -4.69
C TYR A 171 -1.86 5.49 -5.07
N HIS A 172 -0.68 5.93 -4.63
CA HIS A 172 -0.18 7.29 -4.77
C HIS A 172 0.81 7.35 -5.94
N PHE A 173 0.45 8.13 -6.97
CA PHE A 173 1.26 8.31 -8.17
C PHE A 173 2.03 9.62 -8.10
N PRO A 174 3.33 9.65 -8.46
CA PRO A 174 4.11 10.88 -8.43
C PRO A 174 3.55 11.94 -9.39
N GLU A 175 3.91 13.20 -9.12
CA GLU A 175 3.58 14.32 -10.00
C GLU A 175 4.07 14.05 -11.43
N GLY A 176 3.27 14.45 -12.43
CA GLY A 176 3.57 14.21 -13.84
C GLY A 176 3.24 12.79 -14.36
N THR A 177 2.72 11.90 -13.51
CA THR A 177 2.24 10.58 -13.98
C THR A 177 1.03 10.73 -14.90
N SER A 178 1.10 10.16 -16.10
CA SER A 178 -0.05 10.06 -17.01
C SER A 178 -0.91 8.86 -16.63
N LEU A 179 -2.20 9.10 -16.39
CA LEU A 179 -3.18 8.09 -15.94
C LEU A 179 -4.40 8.11 -16.84
N ASP A 180 -4.52 7.12 -17.73
CA ASP A 180 -5.73 6.93 -18.54
C ASP A 180 -6.64 5.89 -17.88
N VAL A 181 -7.83 6.29 -17.44
CA VAL A 181 -8.72 5.44 -16.62
C VAL A 181 -9.89 4.87 -17.42
N ASP A 182 -10.22 3.61 -17.13
CA ASP A 182 -11.50 2.98 -17.53
C ASP A 182 -12.13 2.28 -16.32
N PHE A 183 -12.90 3.04 -15.53
CA PHE A 183 -13.59 2.52 -14.35
C PHE A 183 -15.00 1.99 -14.63
N LYS A 184 -15.57 2.28 -15.80
CA LYS A 184 -16.93 1.82 -16.14
C LYS A 184 -16.92 0.52 -16.93
N GLY A 185 -15.88 0.28 -17.73
CA GLY A 185 -15.66 -0.96 -18.45
C GLY A 185 -14.75 -1.90 -17.67
N LYS A 186 -13.45 -1.77 -17.88
CA LYS A 186 -12.45 -2.78 -17.47
C LYS A 186 -11.99 -2.70 -16.02
N ASN A 187 -12.34 -1.63 -15.29
CA ASN A 187 -11.77 -1.32 -13.97
C ASN A 187 -10.23 -1.26 -14.01
N SER A 188 -9.70 -0.46 -14.93
CA SER A 188 -8.28 -0.40 -15.21
C SER A 188 -7.73 1.03 -15.27
N VAL A 189 -6.42 1.17 -15.08
CA VAL A 189 -5.66 2.40 -15.26
C VAL A 189 -4.43 2.11 -16.10
N LEU A 190 -4.25 2.81 -17.21
CA LEU A 190 -3.02 2.80 -17.98
C LEU A 190 -2.09 3.90 -17.45
N ILE A 191 -0.96 3.49 -16.90
CA ILE A 191 0.03 4.35 -16.24
C ILE A 191 1.20 4.58 -17.19
N ASN A 192 1.48 5.85 -17.50
CA ASN A 192 2.57 6.30 -18.37
C ASN A 192 2.60 5.61 -19.74
N LYS A 193 1.45 5.11 -20.22
CA LYS A 193 1.31 4.30 -21.45
C LYS A 193 2.16 3.01 -21.47
N GLU A 194 2.71 2.60 -20.33
CA GLU A 194 3.65 1.47 -20.21
C GLU A 194 3.13 0.36 -19.30
N ILE A 195 2.35 0.70 -18.28
CA ILE A 195 1.87 -0.25 -17.26
C ILE A 195 0.35 -0.24 -17.22
N MET A 196 -0.28 -1.40 -17.41
CA MET A 196 -1.69 -1.60 -17.15
C MET A 196 -1.90 -2.04 -15.70
N LEU A 197 -2.68 -1.28 -14.95
CA LEU A 197 -3.19 -1.64 -13.62
C LEU A 197 -4.63 -2.11 -13.78
N ASN A 198 -4.90 -3.40 -13.54
CA ASN A 198 -6.27 -3.95 -13.51
C ASN A 198 -6.75 -4.15 -12.07
N ILE A 199 -8.02 -3.87 -11.81
CA ILE A 199 -8.63 -3.94 -10.47
C ILE A 199 -9.77 -4.94 -10.48
N SER A 200 -9.79 -5.83 -9.50
CA SER A 200 -10.92 -6.74 -9.27
C SER A 200 -11.18 -6.94 -7.78
N SER A 201 -12.40 -7.33 -7.43
CA SER A 201 -12.79 -7.63 -6.06
C SER A 201 -13.86 -8.72 -6.02
N ASN A 202 -13.94 -9.46 -4.90
CA ASN A 202 -15.06 -10.35 -4.63
C ASN A 202 -16.30 -9.61 -4.08
N SER A 203 -16.24 -8.28 -3.97
CA SER A 203 -17.32 -7.38 -3.55
C SER A 203 -17.56 -6.32 -4.62
N ILE A 204 -18.74 -5.69 -4.59
CA ILE A 204 -18.98 -4.49 -5.39
C ILE A 204 -18.06 -3.37 -4.88
N PHE A 205 -17.39 -2.70 -5.81
CA PHE A 205 -16.43 -1.64 -5.51
C PHE A 205 -16.64 -0.43 -6.39
N LYS A 206 -16.05 0.70 -5.98
CA LYS A 206 -15.98 1.95 -6.74
C LYS A 206 -14.54 2.42 -6.80
N ASN A 207 -14.12 2.87 -7.98
CA ASN A 207 -12.81 3.47 -8.19
C ASN A 207 -12.95 4.96 -8.44
N LYS A 208 -11.97 5.74 -7.99
CA LYS A 208 -11.84 7.15 -8.33
C LYS A 208 -10.40 7.61 -8.25
N LEU A 209 -10.07 8.61 -9.05
CA LEU A 209 -8.86 9.42 -8.85
C LEU A 209 -9.23 10.64 -8.02
N GLU A 210 -8.41 10.97 -7.03
CA GLU A 210 -8.50 12.19 -6.23
C GLU A 210 -7.11 12.79 -6.03
N SER A 211 -7.06 14.09 -5.72
CA SER A 211 -5.82 14.73 -5.30
C SER A 211 -5.47 14.38 -3.85
N ALA A 212 -4.16 14.26 -3.57
CA ALA A 212 -3.60 14.11 -2.23
C ALA A 212 -2.31 14.93 -2.09
N GLU A 213 -1.86 15.15 -0.86
CA GLU A 213 -0.58 15.82 -0.62
C GLU A 213 0.58 14.81 -0.58
N PHE A 214 1.68 15.15 -1.25
CA PHE A 214 2.98 14.51 -1.17
C PHE A 214 4.01 15.52 -0.64
N ALA A 215 4.91 15.08 0.23
CA ALA A 215 5.94 15.92 0.82
C ALA A 215 7.34 15.32 0.55
N PRO A 216 8.04 15.78 -0.51
CA PRO A 216 9.37 15.28 -0.85
C PRO A 216 10.44 15.71 0.18
N LYS A 217 10.20 16.84 0.88
CA LYS A 217 11.05 17.35 1.96
C LYS A 217 10.20 18.10 3.00
N TYR A 218 10.82 18.41 4.14
CA TYR A 218 10.14 19.15 5.22
C TYR A 218 9.68 20.54 4.76
N GLY A 219 8.44 20.88 5.10
CA GLY A 219 7.86 22.20 4.84
C GLY A 219 7.33 22.43 3.42
N GLU A 220 7.42 21.43 2.53
CA GLU A 220 6.91 21.52 1.16
C GLU A 220 5.83 20.47 0.92
N THR A 221 4.82 20.81 0.12
CA THR A 221 3.85 19.86 -0.41
C THR A 221 3.56 20.07 -1.89
N HIS A 222 3.35 18.95 -2.56
CA HIS A 222 2.94 18.85 -3.94
C HIS A 222 1.57 18.15 -3.99
N GLN A 223 0.77 18.48 -5.00
CA GLN A 223 -0.46 17.75 -5.28
C GLN A 223 -0.14 16.57 -6.20
N ILE A 224 -0.56 15.38 -5.79
CA ILE A 224 -0.40 14.15 -6.54
C ILE A 224 -1.75 13.48 -6.79
N SER A 225 -1.79 12.57 -7.76
CA SER A 225 -2.98 11.76 -8.02
C SER A 225 -2.96 10.50 -7.15
N VAL A 226 -4.11 10.17 -6.57
CA VAL A 226 -4.32 8.94 -5.80
C VAL A 226 -5.50 8.17 -6.37
N LEU A 227 -5.26 6.92 -6.75
CA LEU A 227 -6.32 5.96 -7.02
C LEU A 227 -6.87 5.43 -5.71
N LYS A 228 -8.17 5.58 -5.51
CA LYS A 228 -8.92 5.01 -4.38
C LYS A 228 -9.85 3.91 -4.87
N ILE A 229 -9.68 2.72 -4.33
CA ILE A 229 -10.53 1.55 -4.58
C ILE A 229 -11.35 1.31 -3.31
N GLN A 230 -12.66 1.53 -3.40
CA GLN A 230 -13.56 1.53 -2.23
C GLN A 230 -14.57 0.39 -2.31
N VAL A 231 -14.63 -0.41 -1.25
CA VAL A 231 -15.66 -1.43 -1.02
C VAL A 231 -16.48 -1.02 0.19
N TYR A 232 -17.80 -1.16 0.12
CA TYR A 232 -18.71 -1.00 1.25
C TYR A 232 -19.40 -2.33 1.49
N GLU A 233 -19.05 -3.01 2.58
CA GLU A 233 -19.49 -4.39 2.81
C GLU A 233 -20.01 -4.59 4.22
N ASN A 234 -21.03 -5.44 4.35
CA ASN A 234 -21.52 -5.93 5.63
C ASN A 234 -20.97 -7.34 5.88
N PHE A 235 -20.33 -7.54 7.03
CA PHE A 235 -19.68 -8.81 7.39
C PHE A 235 -20.60 -9.78 8.17
N SER A 236 -21.90 -9.51 8.27
CA SER A 236 -22.88 -10.43 8.88
C SER A 236 -23.18 -11.65 8.02
N SER A 237 -23.12 -11.48 6.69
CA SER A 237 -23.37 -12.51 5.67
C SER A 237 -22.13 -12.86 4.84
N LYS A 238 -21.02 -12.14 5.01
CA LYS A 238 -19.80 -12.31 4.22
C LYS A 238 -18.56 -12.53 5.08
N ASN A 239 -17.80 -13.57 4.74
CA ASN A 239 -16.64 -13.99 5.54
C ASN A 239 -15.37 -13.20 5.23
N SER A 240 -15.25 -12.57 4.06
CA SER A 240 -14.10 -11.72 3.74
C SER A 240 -14.36 -10.83 2.52
N VAL A 241 -13.65 -9.70 2.48
CA VAL A 241 -13.49 -8.87 1.29
C VAL A 241 -12.09 -9.10 0.74
N SER A 242 -11.95 -9.19 -0.58
CA SER A 242 -10.67 -9.26 -1.26
C SER A 242 -10.63 -8.25 -2.39
N ILE A 243 -9.56 -7.47 -2.46
CA ILE A 243 -9.25 -6.54 -3.56
C ILE A 243 -7.95 -7.05 -4.19
N THR A 244 -7.94 -7.20 -5.52
CA THR A 244 -6.75 -7.60 -6.28
C THR A 244 -6.43 -6.51 -7.29
N THR A 245 -5.18 -6.05 -7.29
CA THR A 245 -4.63 -5.19 -8.33
C THR A 245 -3.46 -5.87 -9.02
N GLU A 246 -3.49 -5.89 -10.34
CA GLU A 246 -2.43 -6.44 -11.19
C GLU A 246 -1.77 -5.31 -11.98
N PHE A 247 -0.49 -5.07 -11.76
CA PHE A 247 0.35 -4.17 -12.54
C PHE A 247 1.11 -5.02 -13.57
N ARG A 248 0.93 -4.72 -14.85
CA ARG A 248 1.57 -5.44 -15.95
C ARG A 248 2.15 -4.47 -16.96
N VAL A 249 3.43 -4.63 -17.27
CA VAL A 249 4.08 -3.87 -18.36
C VAL A 249 3.51 -4.36 -19.70
N ILE A 250 3.00 -3.44 -20.52
CA ILE A 250 2.26 -3.77 -21.76
C ILE A 250 3.05 -3.62 -23.06
N ASN A 251 4.09 -2.78 -23.08
CA ASN A 251 4.90 -2.56 -24.29
C ASN A 251 6.21 -3.35 -24.17
N GLN A 252 6.44 -4.25 -25.13
CA GLN A 252 7.72 -4.92 -25.36
C GLN A 252 8.08 -4.77 -26.83
#